data_AF-A0A355G3L1-F1
#
_entry.id   AF-A0A355G3L1-F1
#
_cell.length_a   1.000
_cell.length_b   1.000
_cell.length_c   1.000
_cell.angle_alpha   90.00
_cell.angle_beta   90.00
_cell.angle_gamma   90.00
#
_symmetry.space_group_name_H-M   'P 1'
#
loop_
_entity.id
_entity.type
_entity.pdbx_description
1 polymer ?
#
loop_
_entity_poly.entity_id
_entity_poly.type
_entity_poly.pdbx_seq_one_letter_code
_entity_poly.pdbx_strand_id
1 'polypeptide(L)'
;MKAFLKGFTYAFHGVLYGILSERNMRVHLSVLAYMVFFLTRYDFFQVSKTQLAVLMLAAGVVLAAEYINTAIERTVDTATKGERCETARIAKDTAAGAVLITAIFAVAVGVLILFQPEAFRALFAYFAASPLKILLFAVSFVLALLFIFVSPSRYLKNFRR
;
A
#
# COMPACT_ATOMS: atom_id res chain seq x y z
N MET A 1 -17.11 18.92 -20.62
CA MET A 1 -17.49 18.24 -19.36
C MET A 1 -17.49 16.71 -19.44
N LYS A 2 -18.12 16.08 -20.44
CA LYS A 2 -18.13 14.61 -20.61
C LYS A 2 -16.73 13.96 -20.68
N ALA A 3 -15.78 14.56 -21.42
CA ALA A 3 -14.41 14.03 -21.52
C ALA A 3 -13.62 14.13 -20.21
N PHE A 4 -13.79 15.22 -19.46
CA PHE A 4 -13.15 15.42 -18.15
C PHE A 4 -13.62 14.40 -17.11
N LEU A 5 -14.95 14.19 -17.00
CA LEU A 5 -15.53 13.16 -16.12
C LEU A 5 -15.09 11.74 -16.51
N LYS A 6 -14.94 11.46 -17.81
CA LYS A 6 -14.44 10.17 -18.31
C LYS A 6 -12.99 9.91 -17.88
N GLY A 7 -12.16 10.96 -17.80
CA GLY A 7 -10.78 10.89 -17.30
C GLY A 7 -10.70 10.37 -15.86
N PHE A 8 -11.57 10.86 -14.97
CA PHE A 8 -11.66 10.34 -13.60
C PHE A 8 -12.07 8.87 -13.58
N THR A 9 -13.04 8.48 -14.42
CA THR A 9 -13.43 7.08 -14.54
C THR A 9 -12.23 6.20 -14.89
N TYR A 10 -11.40 6.58 -15.87
CA TYR A 10 -10.19 5.82 -16.22
C TYR A 10 -9.18 5.76 -15.08
N ALA A 11 -8.96 6.86 -14.36
CA ALA A 11 -8.07 6.89 -13.21
C ALA A 11 -8.55 5.95 -12.09
N PHE A 12 -9.85 5.96 -11.78
CA PHE A 12 -10.44 5.03 -10.80
C PHE A 12 -10.31 3.57 -11.23
N HIS A 13 -10.46 3.28 -12.51
CA HIS A 13 -10.22 1.94 -13.06
C HIS A 13 -8.75 1.52 -12.87
N GLY A 14 -7.80 2.43 -13.10
CA GLY A 14 -6.37 2.17 -12.86
C GLY A 14 -6.06 1.89 -11.39
N VAL A 15 -6.63 2.68 -10.48
CA VAL A 15 -6.50 2.44 -9.02
C VAL A 15 -7.06 1.08 -8.65
N LEU A 16 -8.29 0.77 -9.06
CA LEU A 16 -8.92 -0.51 -8.75
C LEU A 16 -8.13 -1.69 -9.35
N TYR A 17 -7.61 -1.53 -10.57
CA TYR A 17 -6.77 -2.54 -11.21
C TYR A 17 -5.55 -2.87 -10.36
N GLY A 18 -4.74 -1.87 -9.96
CA GLY A 18 -3.53 -2.12 -9.18
C GLY A 18 -3.81 -2.74 -7.81
N ILE A 19 -4.90 -2.35 -7.14
CA ILE A 19 -5.32 -2.97 -5.87
C ILE A 19 -5.66 -4.45 -6.06
N LEU A 20 -6.40 -4.78 -7.13
CA LEU A 20 -6.84 -6.14 -7.37
C LEU A 20 -5.74 -7.03 -7.95
N SER A 21 -4.86 -6.50 -8.81
CA SER A 21 -3.81 -7.28 -9.47
C SER A 21 -2.61 -7.50 -8.56
N GLU A 22 -2.15 -6.46 -7.86
CA GLU A 22 -0.85 -6.52 -7.19
C GLU A 22 -0.96 -6.80 -5.69
N ARG A 23 -0.28 -7.85 -5.25
CA ARG A 23 -0.23 -8.22 -3.82
C ARG A 23 0.48 -7.15 -2.98
N ASN A 24 1.60 -6.62 -3.48
CA ASN A 24 2.37 -5.60 -2.76
C ASN A 24 1.54 -4.32 -2.52
N MET A 25 0.75 -3.91 -3.53
CA MET A 25 -0.21 -2.81 -3.38
C MET A 25 -1.16 -3.03 -2.20
N ARG A 26 -1.73 -4.24 -2.07
CA ARG A 26 -2.62 -4.60 -0.94
C ARG A 26 -1.90 -4.62 0.40
N VAL A 27 -0.63 -5.03 0.43
CA VAL A 27 0.20 -4.96 1.64
C VAL A 27 0.39 -3.49 2.07
N HIS A 28 0.85 -2.63 1.16
CA HIS A 28 1.08 -1.21 1.46
C HIS A 28 -0.20 -0.50 1.92
N LEU A 29 -1.34 -0.78 1.27
CA LEU A 29 -2.64 -0.25 1.70
C LEU A 29 -3.08 -0.76 3.08
N SER A 30 -2.85 -2.04 3.39
CA SER A 30 -3.19 -2.60 4.70
C SER A 30 -2.36 -1.96 5.81
N VAL A 31 -1.05 -1.80 5.59
CA VAL A 31 -0.15 -1.13 6.54
C VAL A 31 -0.56 0.34 6.73
N LEU A 32 -0.85 1.06 5.64
CA LEU A 32 -1.32 2.44 5.70
C LEU A 32 -2.64 2.54 6.47
N ALA A 33 -3.60 1.65 6.23
CA ALA A 33 -4.88 1.63 6.93
C ALA A 33 -4.71 1.41 8.44
N TYR A 34 -3.86 0.45 8.85
CA TYR A 34 -3.55 0.25 10.26
C TYR A 34 -2.87 1.45 10.89
N MET A 35 -1.86 2.02 10.21
CA MET A 35 -1.14 3.21 10.69
C MET A 35 -2.12 4.36 10.93
N VAL A 36 -2.95 4.71 9.94
CA VAL A 36 -3.93 5.80 10.07
C VAL A 36 -4.95 5.49 11.17
N PHE A 37 -5.46 4.26 11.25
CA PHE A 37 -6.40 3.88 12.30
C PHE A 37 -5.81 4.06 13.69
N PHE A 38 -4.61 3.53 13.96
CA PHE A 38 -4.00 3.63 15.28
C PHE A 38 -3.60 5.05 15.66
N LEU A 39 -3.09 5.85 14.70
CA LEU A 39 -2.67 7.23 14.95
C LEU A 39 -3.83 8.21 15.12
N THR A 40 -5.03 7.89 14.62
CA THR A 40 -6.19 8.79 14.70
C THR A 40 -7.21 8.36 15.76
N ARG A 41 -7.29 7.06 16.07
CA ARG A 41 -8.29 6.52 17.01
C ARG A 41 -7.84 6.57 18.47
N TYR A 42 -6.54 6.58 18.71
CA TYR A 42 -5.94 6.48 20.03
C TYR A 42 -4.85 7.53 20.24
N ASP A 43 -4.78 8.08 21.44
CA ASP A 43 -3.83 9.13 21.81
C ASP A 43 -2.49 8.57 22.33
N PHE A 44 -2.11 7.35 21.92
CA PHE A 44 -0.86 6.74 22.37
C PHE A 44 0.36 7.47 21.82
N PHE A 45 0.30 7.88 20.54
CA PHE A 45 1.39 8.53 19.84
C PHE A 45 1.14 10.03 19.76
N GLN A 46 2.15 10.82 20.12
CA GLN A 46 2.11 12.27 19.96
C GLN A 46 2.61 12.61 18.55
N VAL A 47 1.68 12.72 17.60
CA VAL A 47 1.99 13.03 16.20
C VAL A 47 1.29 14.33 15.80
N SER A 48 2.07 15.35 15.47
CA SER A 48 1.55 16.61 14.92
C SER A 48 0.89 16.39 13.56
N LYS A 49 -0.01 17.32 13.16
CA LYS A 49 -0.63 17.29 11.82
C LYS A 49 0.41 17.28 10.70
N THR A 50 1.52 18.00 10.89
CA THR A 50 2.63 18.04 9.92
C THR A 50 3.33 16.69 9.82
N GLN A 51 3.63 16.03 10.95
CA GLN A 51 4.23 14.69 10.94
C GLN A 51 3.28 13.66 10.31
N LEU A 52 1.98 13.74 10.60
CA LEU A 52 1.00 12.87 9.95
C LEU A 52 0.95 13.12 8.43
N ALA A 53 0.99 14.38 7.97
CA ALA A 53 1.07 14.69 6.55
C ALA A 53 2.34 14.12 5.90
N VAL A 54 3.48 14.18 6.58
CA VAL A 54 4.75 13.58 6.11
C VAL A 54 4.64 12.05 6.00
N LEU A 55 4.02 11.37 6.98
CA LEU A 55 3.77 9.92 6.91
C LEU A 55 2.84 9.56 5.74
N MET A 56 1.78 10.35 5.53
CA MET A 56 0.84 10.15 4.43
C MET A 56 1.52 10.37 3.06
N LEU A 57 2.38 11.37 2.94
CA LEU A 57 3.17 11.62 1.73
C LEU A 57 4.16 10.48 1.47
N ALA A 58 4.88 10.02 2.50
CA ALA A 58 5.81 8.91 2.38
C ALA A 58 5.10 7.63 1.90
N ALA A 59 3.95 7.29 2.48
CA ALA A 59 3.14 6.17 2.02
C ALA A 59 2.58 6.39 0.61
N GLY A 60 2.15 7.61 0.29
CA GLY A 60 1.64 7.98 -1.03
C GLY A 60 2.68 7.80 -2.14
N VAL A 61 3.95 8.15 -1.87
CA VAL A 61 5.06 7.94 -2.81
C VAL A 61 5.29 6.46 -3.08
N VAL A 62 5.24 5.60 -2.04
CA VAL A 62 5.37 4.14 -2.21
C VAL A 62 4.24 3.57 -3.07
N LEU A 63 2.99 3.98 -2.79
CA LEU A 63 1.83 3.55 -3.59
C LEU A 63 1.96 4.00 -5.05
N ALA A 64 2.38 5.26 -5.29
CA ALA A 64 2.61 5.78 -6.62
C ALA A 64 3.71 4.99 -7.36
N ALA A 65 4.82 4.68 -6.67
CA ALA A 65 5.90 3.87 -7.22
C ALA A 65 5.42 2.47 -7.63
N GLU A 66 4.54 1.83 -6.84
CA GLU A 66 3.98 0.52 -7.23
C GLU A 66 3.05 0.59 -8.44
N TYR A 67 2.24 1.64 -8.58
CA TYR A 67 1.45 1.84 -9.79
C TYR A 67 2.33 2.06 -11.02
N ILE A 68 3.42 2.84 -10.87
CA ILE A 68 4.39 3.05 -11.94
C ILE A 68 5.09 1.73 -12.30
N ASN A 69 5.51 0.95 -11.30
CA ASN A 69 6.10 -0.38 -11.51
C ASN A 69 5.16 -1.28 -12.31
N THR A 70 3.90 -1.37 -11.88
CA THR A 70 2.87 -2.13 -12.60
C THR A 70 2.69 -1.64 -14.04
N ALA A 71 2.61 -0.32 -14.25
CA ALA A 71 2.47 0.25 -15.59
C ALA A 71 3.67 -0.09 -16.50
N ILE A 72 4.90 -0.03 -15.96
CA ILE A 72 6.11 -0.43 -16.67
C ILE A 72 6.09 -1.92 -16.99
N GLU A 73 5.77 -2.78 -16.03
CA GLU A 73 5.66 -4.23 -16.25
C GLU A 73 4.71 -4.56 -17.40
N ARG A 74 3.48 -3.99 -17.39
CA ARG A 74 2.49 -4.24 -18.45
C ARG A 74 2.94 -3.68 -19.80
N THR A 75 3.59 -2.52 -19.82
CA THR A 75 4.10 -1.91 -21.05
C THR A 75 5.22 -2.75 -21.65
N VAL A 76 6.16 -3.20 -20.83
CA VAL A 76 7.27 -4.06 -21.24
C VAL A 76 6.77 -5.42 -21.72
N ASP A 77 5.86 -6.07 -20.98
CA ASP A 77 5.24 -7.35 -21.40
C ASP A 77 4.56 -7.25 -22.77
N THR A 78 3.87 -6.14 -23.00
CA THR A 78 3.19 -5.87 -24.28
C THR A 78 4.21 -5.67 -25.40
N ALA A 79 5.27 -4.88 -25.16
CA ALA A 79 6.30 -4.59 -26.15
C ALA A 79 7.10 -5.84 -26.54
N THR A 80 7.37 -6.74 -25.60
CA THR A 80 8.13 -7.97 -25.85
C THR A 80 7.27 -9.15 -26.27
N LYS A 81 5.93 -8.98 -26.31
CA LYS A 81 4.98 -10.09 -26.49
C LYS A 81 5.21 -11.25 -25.51
N GLY A 82 5.71 -10.95 -24.31
CA GLY A 82 6.07 -11.93 -23.30
C GLY A 82 7.39 -12.66 -23.53
N GLU A 83 8.16 -12.31 -24.56
CA GLU A 83 9.50 -12.86 -24.77
C GLU A 83 10.51 -12.32 -23.75
N ARG A 84 11.44 -13.19 -23.35
CA ARG A 84 12.54 -12.80 -22.44
C ARG A 84 13.63 -12.09 -23.23
N CYS A 85 13.83 -10.82 -22.93
CA CYS A 85 14.95 -10.02 -23.43
C CYS A 85 15.63 -9.27 -22.28
N GLU A 86 16.92 -9.04 -22.43
CA GLU A 86 17.74 -8.46 -21.36
C GLU A 86 17.32 -7.04 -21.00
N THR A 87 16.94 -6.24 -22.00
CA THR A 87 16.43 -4.87 -21.81
C THR A 87 15.12 -4.86 -21.01
N ALA A 88 14.22 -5.82 -21.25
CA ALA A 88 12.98 -5.95 -20.49
C ALA A 88 13.24 -6.35 -19.03
N ARG A 89 14.22 -7.24 -18.80
CA ARG A 89 14.66 -7.57 -17.45
C ARG A 89 15.15 -6.33 -16.72
N ILE A 90 16.07 -5.57 -17.32
CA ILE A 90 16.63 -4.35 -16.72
C ILE A 90 15.54 -3.31 -16.42
N ALA A 91 14.59 -3.10 -17.34
CA ALA A 91 13.49 -2.15 -17.13
C ALA A 91 12.62 -2.54 -15.92
N LYS A 92 12.24 -3.82 -15.82
CA LYS A 92 11.43 -4.33 -14.71
C LYS A 92 12.19 -4.31 -13.39
N ASP A 93 13.45 -4.74 -13.40
CA ASP A 93 14.30 -4.76 -12.19
C ASP A 93 14.52 -3.33 -11.66
N THR A 94 14.69 -2.35 -12.55
CA THR A 94 14.85 -0.94 -12.17
C THR A 94 13.55 -0.36 -11.60
N ALA A 95 12.39 -0.71 -12.17
CA ALA A 95 11.10 -0.28 -11.67
C ALA A 95 10.80 -0.86 -10.28
N ALA A 96 11.07 -2.16 -10.07
CA ALA A 96 11.01 -2.78 -8.76
C ALA A 96 12.01 -2.17 -7.76
N GLY A 97 13.21 -1.81 -8.23
CA GLY A 97 14.21 -1.08 -7.45
C GLY A 97 13.71 0.29 -6.96
N ALA A 98 12.96 1.02 -7.79
CA ALA A 98 12.34 2.29 -7.37
C ALA A 98 11.32 2.08 -6.24
N VAL A 99 10.49 1.04 -6.32
CA VAL A 99 9.57 0.66 -5.23
C VAL A 99 10.35 0.37 -3.95
N LEU A 100 11.41 -0.44 -4.02
CA LEU A 100 12.24 -0.77 -2.87
C LEU A 100 12.84 0.47 -2.20
N ILE A 101 13.41 1.38 -2.99
CA ILE A 101 13.99 2.63 -2.47
C ILE A 101 12.92 3.44 -1.74
N THR A 102 11.78 3.68 -2.39
CA THR A 102 10.69 4.45 -1.75
C THR A 102 10.19 3.80 -0.47
N ALA A 103 10.10 2.46 -0.43
CA ALA A 103 9.69 1.71 0.76
C ALA A 103 10.70 1.86 1.91
N ILE A 104 12.01 1.79 1.63
CA ILE A 104 13.06 2.01 2.64
C ILE A 104 12.95 3.41 3.24
N PHE A 105 12.81 4.44 2.41
CA PHE A 105 12.66 5.82 2.89
C PHE A 105 11.36 6.01 3.68
N ALA A 106 10.25 5.40 3.26
CA ALA A 106 8.99 5.46 4.01
C ALA A 106 9.12 4.81 5.39
N VAL A 107 9.82 3.67 5.49
CA VAL A 107 10.13 3.03 6.78
C VAL A 107 11.02 3.95 7.64
N ALA A 108 12.05 4.56 7.07
CA ALA A 108 12.92 5.49 7.80
C ALA A 108 12.13 6.68 8.36
N VAL A 109 11.27 7.30 7.55
CA VAL A 109 10.35 8.37 8.00
C VAL A 109 9.42 7.88 9.11
N GLY A 110 8.85 6.68 8.95
CA GLY A 110 8.01 6.03 9.95
C GLY A 110 8.74 5.86 11.29
N VAL A 111 9.97 5.35 11.27
CA VAL A 111 10.80 5.20 12.47
C VAL A 111 11.09 6.57 13.09
N LEU A 112 11.54 7.55 12.31
CA LEU A 112 11.89 8.87 12.85
C LEU A 112 10.72 9.57 13.56
N ILE A 113 9.48 9.37 13.09
CA ILE A 113 8.29 10.01 13.66
C ILE A 113 7.68 9.16 14.79
N LEU A 114 7.64 7.84 14.61
CA LEU A 114 6.90 6.92 15.48
C LEU A 114 7.77 6.23 16.53
N PHE A 115 9.08 6.49 16.59
CA PHE A 115 9.97 5.96 17.63
C PHE A 115 9.69 6.61 18.99
N GLN A 116 8.56 6.23 19.58
CA GLN A 116 8.05 6.69 20.87
C GLN A 116 7.86 5.46 21.78
N PRO A 117 8.89 5.04 22.55
CA PRO A 117 8.83 3.79 23.33
C PRO A 117 7.64 3.72 24.30
N GLU A 118 7.29 4.84 24.93
CA GLU A 118 6.15 4.89 25.87
C GLU A 118 4.80 4.73 25.15
N ALA A 119 4.67 5.23 23.91
CA ALA A 119 3.49 5.01 23.08
C ALA A 119 3.29 3.52 22.78
N PHE A 120 4.37 2.82 22.44
CA PHE A 120 4.32 1.36 22.20
C PHE A 120 3.98 0.58 23.47
N ARG A 121 4.50 0.99 24.64
CA ARG A 121 4.12 0.37 25.92
C ARG A 121 2.64 0.58 26.23
N ALA A 122 2.12 1.79 26.03
CA ALA A 122 0.70 2.09 26.21
C ALA A 122 -0.18 1.28 25.25
N LEU A 123 0.21 1.16 23.98
CA LEU A 123 -0.46 0.33 22.99
C LEU A 123 -0.50 -1.15 23.43
N PHE A 124 0.63 -1.70 23.89
CA PHE A 124 0.70 -3.08 24.37
C PHE A 124 -0.18 -3.29 25.61
N ALA A 125 -0.09 -2.40 26.59
CA ALA A 125 -0.92 -2.44 27.79
C ALA A 125 -2.43 -2.36 27.46
N TYR A 126 -2.81 -1.54 26.47
CA TYR A 126 -4.19 -1.42 26.01
C TYR A 126 -4.76 -2.75 25.51
N PHE A 127 -3.98 -3.50 24.71
CA PHE A 127 -4.38 -4.82 24.23
C PHE A 127 -4.34 -5.88 25.33
N ALA A 128 -3.31 -5.87 26.18
CA ALA A 128 -3.18 -6.81 27.29
C ALA A 128 -4.32 -6.69 28.32
N ALA A 129 -4.91 -5.50 28.46
CA ALA A 129 -5.99 -5.24 29.41
C ALA A 129 -7.32 -5.97 29.11
N SER A 130 -7.54 -6.52 27.91
CA SER A 130 -8.78 -7.23 27.61
C SER A 130 -8.61 -8.26 26.48
N PRO A 131 -8.94 -9.55 26.74
CA PRO A 131 -8.90 -10.59 25.71
C PRO A 131 -9.77 -10.27 24.49
N LEU A 132 -10.88 -9.54 24.67
CA LEU A 132 -11.76 -9.14 23.57
C LEU A 132 -11.04 -8.24 22.56
N LYS A 133 -10.18 -7.31 23.02
CA LYS A 133 -9.43 -6.41 22.12
C LYS A 133 -8.43 -7.19 21.28
N ILE A 134 -7.78 -8.18 21.89
CA ILE A 134 -6.86 -9.10 21.20
C ILE A 134 -7.64 -9.89 20.15
N LEU A 135 -8.80 -10.42 20.51
CA LEU A 135 -9.66 -11.14 19.56
C LEU A 135 -10.09 -10.26 18.38
N LEU A 136 -10.54 -9.03 18.64
CA LEU A 136 -10.93 -8.08 17.59
C LEU A 136 -9.77 -7.73 16.66
N PHE A 137 -8.58 -7.50 17.22
CA PHE A 137 -7.37 -7.26 16.42
C PHE A 137 -6.98 -8.49 15.60
N ALA A 138 -7.06 -9.69 16.17
CA ALA A 138 -6.81 -10.93 15.45
C ALA A 138 -7.79 -11.12 14.29
N VAL A 139 -9.08 -10.83 14.49
CA VAL A 139 -10.09 -10.87 13.43
C VAL A 139 -9.77 -9.84 12.34
N SER A 140 -9.45 -8.58 12.68
CA SER A 140 -9.08 -7.59 11.66
C SER A 140 -7.81 -7.99 10.92
N PHE A 141 -6.85 -8.60 11.60
CA PHE A 141 -5.61 -9.09 11.01
C PHE A 141 -5.88 -10.23 10.01
N VAL A 142 -6.73 -11.18 10.37
CA VAL A 142 -7.19 -12.24 9.44
C VAL A 142 -7.89 -11.64 8.22
N LEU A 143 -8.77 -10.65 8.41
CA LEU A 143 -9.41 -9.96 7.28
C LEU A 143 -8.39 -9.25 6.38
N ALA A 144 -7.37 -8.61 6.95
CA ALA A 144 -6.30 -7.99 6.19
C ALA A 144 -5.47 -9.02 5.41
N LEU A 145 -5.17 -10.18 6.00
CA LEU A 145 -4.48 -11.28 5.29
C LEU A 145 -5.35 -11.85 4.17
N LEU A 146 -6.65 -12.04 4.42
CA LEU A 146 -7.59 -12.45 3.36
C LEU A 146 -7.58 -11.42 2.22
N PHE A 147 -7.65 -10.12 2.52
CA PHE A 147 -7.53 -9.09 1.49
C PHE A 147 -6.19 -9.17 0.73
N ILE A 148 -5.06 -9.32 1.42
CA ILE A 148 -3.73 -9.36 0.79
C ILE A 148 -3.59 -10.59 -0.12
N PHE A 149 -3.97 -11.77 0.35
CA PHE A 149 -3.68 -13.03 -0.35
C PHE A 149 -4.83 -13.51 -1.26
N VAL A 150 -6.07 -13.16 -0.95
CA VAL A 150 -7.25 -13.53 -1.75
C VAL A 150 -7.60 -12.37 -2.68
N SER A 151 -6.92 -12.31 -3.82
CA SER A 151 -7.31 -11.41 -4.90
C SER A 151 -8.59 -11.93 -5.60
N PRO A 152 -9.62 -11.09 -5.82
CA PRO A 152 -10.75 -11.42 -6.68
C PRO A 152 -10.32 -11.51 -8.16
N SER A 153 -9.68 -12.62 -8.55
CA SER A 153 -9.19 -12.84 -9.92
C SER A 153 -10.29 -12.75 -11.00
N ARG A 154 -11.56 -12.93 -10.61
CA ARG A 154 -12.74 -12.77 -11.49
C ARG A 154 -12.94 -11.33 -11.99
N TYR A 155 -12.58 -10.31 -11.21
CA TYR A 155 -12.78 -8.91 -11.62
C TYR A 155 -11.77 -8.46 -12.69
N LEU A 156 -10.56 -9.02 -12.68
CA LEU A 156 -9.52 -8.71 -13.67
C LEU A 156 -9.88 -9.16 -15.09
N LYS A 157 -10.81 -10.11 -15.24
CA LYS A 157 -11.33 -10.51 -16.57
C LYS A 157 -12.08 -9.37 -17.27
N ASN A 158 -12.70 -8.46 -16.52
CA ASN A 158 -13.44 -7.33 -17.08
C ASN A 158 -12.52 -6.20 -17.58
N PHE A 159 -11.24 -6.20 -17.18
CA PHE A 159 -10.23 -5.22 -17.62
C PHE A 159 -9.48 -5.65 -18.90
N ARG A 160 -9.72 -6.85 -19.43
CA ARG A 160 -9.10 -7.36 -20.67
C ARG A 160 -9.86 -6.97 -21.95
N ARG A 161 -10.70 -5.92 -21.91
CA ARG A 161 -11.46 -5.43 -23.07
C ARG A 161 -10.79 -4.21 -23.69
#